data_AF-A0A8S0GND6-F1
#
_entry.id   AF-A0A8S0GND6-F1
#
_cell.length_a   1.000
_cell.length_b   1.000
_cell.length_c   1.000
_cell.angle_alpha   90.00
_cell.angle_beta   90.00
_cell.angle_gamma   90.00
#
_symmetry.space_group_name_H-M   'P 1'
#
loop_
_entity.id
_entity.type
_entity.pdbx_description
1 polymer ?
#
loop_
_entity_poly.entity_id
_entity_poly.type
_entity_poly.pdbx_seq_one_letter_code
_entity_poly.pdbx_strand_id
1 'polypeptide(L)'
;MEDNQQVKAGQLLALIDDRDLRAAAQAADAETLVAKAQLQNARATLDRQSSVIAQAQAALSAAQAERAFAEHELNRYNHLAGVGAGTVQNAQQARTRIDQASARLATATAALAAERKQVEILTAQRDAAEGGLKRAQAALEMASYELSYTRIVAPVDGMVGERAVRVGAYVTPGSKILAVVPLQQAYVLANFQETQLTAMHAGQVVEVRVDSLGGETLHGRVESLARPPV
;
A
#
# COMPACT_ATOMS: atom_id res chain seq x y z
N MET A 1 32.87 12.69 4.58
CA MET A 1 33.24 12.73 6.00
C MET A 1 34.71 12.43 6.13
N GLU A 2 35.37 13.09 7.08
CA GLU A 2 36.78 12.89 7.42
C GLU A 2 36.90 12.02 8.68
N ASP A 3 38.07 11.44 8.89
CA ASP A 3 38.35 10.63 10.08
C ASP A 3 38.39 11.54 11.33
N ASN A 4 37.93 11.04 12.48
CA ASN A 4 37.80 11.78 13.75
C ASN A 4 36.80 12.95 13.74
N GLN A 5 35.93 13.05 12.74
CA GLN A 5 34.87 14.05 12.70
C GLN A 5 33.74 13.71 13.69
N GLN A 6 33.26 14.70 14.44
CA GLN A 6 32.07 14.54 15.30
C GLN A 6 30.79 14.52 14.46
N VAL A 7 29.89 13.57 14.76
CA VAL A 7 28.63 13.37 14.02
C VAL A 7 27.45 13.26 14.98
N LYS A 8 26.28 13.69 14.50
CA LYS A 8 25.00 13.55 15.21
C LYS A 8 24.17 12.42 14.65
N ALA A 9 23.30 11.82 15.46
CA ALA A 9 22.30 10.86 15.02
C ALA A 9 21.48 11.43 13.85
N GLY A 10 21.32 10.63 12.79
CA GLY A 10 20.65 11.01 11.54
C GLY A 10 21.53 11.79 10.54
N GLN A 11 22.76 12.17 10.89
CA GLN A 11 23.66 12.86 9.96
C GLN A 11 24.10 11.91 8.83
N LEU A 12 24.01 12.37 7.58
CA LEU A 12 24.47 11.62 6.42
C LEU A 12 26.00 11.42 6.49
N LEU A 13 26.43 10.16 6.45
CA LEU A 13 27.84 9.76 6.53
C LEU A 13 28.39 9.40 5.15
N ALA A 14 27.63 8.63 4.38
CA ALA A 14 27.99 8.19 3.04
C ALA A 14 26.75 8.10 2.14
N LEU A 15 26.97 8.26 0.84
CA LEU A 15 25.96 8.10 -0.20
C LEU A 15 26.47 7.07 -1.21
N ILE A 16 25.69 6.02 -1.43
CA ILE A 16 25.90 5.05 -2.50
C ILE A 16 25.27 5.62 -3.79
N ASP A 17 25.85 5.33 -4.95
CA ASP A 17 25.26 5.72 -6.23
C ASP A 17 23.81 5.22 -6.32
N ASP A 18 22.88 6.16 -6.45
CA ASP A 18 21.45 5.91 -6.32
C ASP A 18 20.70 6.02 -7.65
N ARG A 19 21.41 6.18 -8.78
CA ARG A 19 20.78 6.46 -10.08
C ARG A 19 19.82 5.36 -10.50
N ASP A 20 20.24 4.11 -10.39
CA ASP A 20 19.43 2.95 -10.79
C ASP A 20 18.22 2.78 -9.87
N LEU A 21 18.41 2.96 -8.56
CA LEU A 21 17.34 2.85 -7.55
C LEU A 21 16.34 4.00 -7.64
N ARG A 22 16.82 5.22 -7.96
CA ARG A 22 15.96 6.37 -8.21
C ARG A 22 15.13 6.18 -9.47
N ALA A 23 15.73 5.64 -10.53
CA ALA A 23 15.00 5.29 -11.75
C ALA A 23 13.96 4.19 -11.48
N ALA A 24 14.29 3.18 -10.68
CA ALA A 24 13.36 2.14 -10.27
C ALA A 24 12.18 2.69 -9.45
N ALA A 25 12.44 3.59 -8.49
CA ALA A 25 11.39 4.26 -7.72
C ALA A 25 10.48 5.12 -8.61
N GLN A 26 11.04 5.84 -9.58
CA GLN A 26 10.26 6.61 -10.56
C GLN A 26 9.40 5.72 -11.46
N ALA A 27 9.93 4.57 -11.89
CA ALA A 27 9.17 3.60 -12.67
C ALA A 27 8.00 3.02 -11.86
N ALA A 28 8.23 2.65 -10.60
CA ALA A 28 7.19 2.18 -9.70
C ALA A 28 6.12 3.26 -9.45
N ASP A 29 6.51 4.54 -9.30
CA ASP A 29 5.58 5.66 -9.14
C ASP A 29 4.68 5.81 -10.38
N ALA A 30 5.27 5.74 -11.58
CA ALA A 30 4.51 5.75 -12.83
C ALA A 30 3.52 4.57 -12.92
N GLU A 31 3.91 3.38 -12.47
CA GLU A 31 2.99 2.23 -12.38
C GLU A 31 1.84 2.48 -11.41
N THR A 32 2.07 3.16 -10.28
CA THR A 32 0.97 3.54 -9.37
C THR A 32 -0.03 4.49 -10.04
N LEU A 33 0.46 5.43 -10.87
CA LEU A 33 -0.40 6.35 -11.62
C LEU A 33 -1.26 5.60 -12.64
N VAL A 34 -0.66 4.64 -13.36
CA VAL A 34 -1.41 3.77 -14.29
C VAL A 34 -2.47 2.96 -13.56
N ALA A 35 -2.11 2.31 -12.45
CA ALA A 35 -3.06 1.52 -11.66
C ALA A 35 -4.18 2.38 -11.06
N LYS A 36 -3.88 3.61 -10.64
CA LYS A 36 -4.87 4.58 -10.16
C LYS A 36 -5.84 4.99 -11.26
N ALA A 37 -5.35 5.24 -12.48
CA ALA A 37 -6.19 5.54 -13.64
C ALA A 37 -7.10 4.36 -14.00
N GLN A 38 -6.59 3.13 -13.95
CA GLN A 38 -7.40 1.92 -14.15
C GLN A 38 -8.52 1.78 -13.12
N LEU A 39 -8.23 2.03 -11.83
CA LEU A 39 -9.25 2.04 -10.78
C LEU A 39 -10.31 3.13 -11.01
N GLN A 40 -9.90 4.33 -11.44
CA GLN A 40 -10.83 5.40 -11.78
C GLN A 40 -11.75 5.01 -12.95
N ASN A 41 -11.20 4.39 -14.00
CA ASN A 41 -11.99 3.92 -15.13
C ASN A 41 -13.00 2.82 -14.72
N ALA A 42 -12.57 1.87 -13.87
CA ALA A 42 -13.45 0.84 -13.34
C ALA A 42 -14.59 1.44 -12.49
N ARG A 43 -14.29 2.43 -11.65
CA ARG A 43 -15.30 3.18 -10.87
C ARG A 43 -16.29 3.91 -11.78
N ALA A 44 -15.80 4.67 -12.76
CA ALA A 44 -16.66 5.38 -13.71
C ALA A 44 -17.57 4.44 -14.50
N THR A 45 -17.07 3.26 -14.86
CA THR A 45 -17.87 2.22 -15.54
C THR A 45 -18.97 1.66 -14.64
N LEU A 46 -18.66 1.40 -13.37
CA LEU A 46 -19.63 0.96 -12.36
C LEU A 46 -20.69 2.05 -12.09
N ASP A 47 -20.27 3.30 -11.97
CA ASP A 47 -21.19 4.43 -11.73
C ASP A 47 -22.17 4.62 -12.90
N ARG A 48 -21.68 4.49 -14.14
CA ARG A 48 -22.53 4.53 -15.36
C ARG A 48 -23.58 3.42 -15.36
N GLN A 49 -23.32 2.26 -14.74
CA GLN A 49 -24.26 1.13 -14.71
C GLN A 49 -25.58 1.51 -14.02
N SER A 50 -25.57 2.43 -13.05
CA SER A 50 -26.79 2.94 -12.41
C SER A 50 -27.78 3.56 -13.41
N SER A 51 -27.25 4.30 -14.40
CA SER A 51 -28.05 4.93 -15.45
C SER A 51 -28.59 3.90 -16.44
N VAL A 52 -27.82 2.85 -16.73
CA VAL A 52 -28.26 1.73 -17.57
C VAL A 52 -29.40 0.97 -16.90
N ILE A 53 -29.29 0.70 -15.59
CA ILE A 53 -30.36 0.08 -14.81
C ILE A 53 -31.62 0.97 -14.80
N ALA A 54 -31.47 2.28 -14.65
CA ALA A 54 -32.60 3.21 -14.69
C ALA A 54 -33.32 3.17 -16.05
N GLN A 55 -32.57 3.08 -17.17
CA GLN A 55 -33.14 2.90 -18.50
C GLN A 55 -33.89 1.56 -18.64
N ALA A 56 -33.29 0.46 -18.16
CA ALA A 56 -33.95 -0.85 -18.17
C ALA A 56 -35.22 -0.88 -17.29
N GLN A 57 -35.20 -0.18 -16.16
CA GLN A 57 -36.36 -0.02 -15.28
C GLN A 57 -37.48 0.77 -15.97
N ALA A 58 -37.15 1.85 -16.70
CA ALA A 58 -38.13 2.60 -17.48
C ALA A 58 -38.75 1.74 -18.60
N ALA A 59 -37.93 0.94 -19.29
CA ALA A 59 -38.41 -0.01 -20.30
C ALA A 59 -39.35 -1.07 -19.70
N LEU A 60 -39.04 -1.57 -18.50
CA LEU A 60 -39.93 -2.48 -17.77
C LEU A 60 -41.27 -1.81 -17.44
N SER A 61 -41.26 -0.59 -16.91
CA SER A 61 -42.48 0.16 -16.61
C SER A 61 -43.34 0.41 -17.85
N ALA A 62 -42.73 0.73 -18.99
CA ALA A 62 -43.45 0.86 -20.27
C ALA A 62 -44.09 -0.48 -20.71
N ALA A 63 -43.36 -1.59 -20.60
CA ALA A 63 -43.89 -2.92 -20.94
C ALA A 63 -45.02 -3.37 -19.99
N GLN A 64 -44.95 -2.99 -18.71
CA GLN A 64 -46.03 -3.22 -17.74
C GLN A 64 -47.29 -2.45 -18.11
N ALA A 65 -47.16 -1.17 -18.48
CA ALA A 65 -48.28 -0.34 -18.91
C ALA A 65 -48.93 -0.89 -20.19
N GLU A 66 -48.13 -1.33 -21.17
CA GLU A 66 -48.61 -1.93 -22.41
C GLU A 66 -49.41 -3.23 -22.15
N ARG A 67 -48.89 -4.10 -21.25
CA ARG A 67 -49.62 -5.32 -20.85
C ARG A 67 -50.94 -4.99 -20.16
N ALA A 68 -50.94 -4.04 -19.22
CA ALA A 68 -52.15 -3.64 -18.51
C ALA A 68 -53.20 -3.08 -19.49
N PHE A 69 -52.78 -2.25 -20.45
CA PHE A 69 -53.65 -1.77 -21.51
C PHE A 69 -54.23 -2.93 -22.35
N ALA A 70 -53.39 -3.88 -22.79
CA ALA A 70 -53.84 -5.04 -23.54
C ALA A 70 -54.81 -5.95 -22.74
N GLU A 71 -54.63 -6.05 -21.41
CA GLU A 71 -55.54 -6.75 -20.51
C GLU A 71 -56.92 -6.08 -20.44
N HIS A 72 -56.97 -4.76 -20.25
CA HIS A 72 -58.23 -4.01 -20.27
C HIS A 72 -58.94 -4.16 -21.62
N GLU A 73 -58.17 -4.14 -22.71
CA GLU A 73 -58.69 -4.27 -24.06
C GLU A 73 -59.27 -5.66 -24.35
N LEU A 74 -58.58 -6.72 -23.91
CA LEU A 74 -59.09 -8.08 -24.00
C LEU A 74 -60.40 -8.24 -23.20
N ASN A 75 -60.44 -7.71 -21.97
CA ASN A 75 -61.64 -7.76 -21.14
C ASN A 75 -62.83 -7.04 -21.82
N ARG A 76 -62.57 -5.88 -22.42
CA ARG A 76 -63.57 -5.10 -23.17
C ARG A 76 -64.11 -5.88 -24.37
N TYR A 77 -63.24 -6.43 -25.21
CA TYR A 77 -63.68 -7.15 -26.40
C TYR A 77 -64.34 -8.50 -26.09
N ASN A 78 -63.91 -9.20 -25.04
CA ASN A 78 -64.60 -10.40 -24.57
C ASN A 78 -66.03 -10.08 -24.10
N HIS A 79 -66.21 -8.99 -23.35
CA HIS A 79 -67.54 -8.55 -22.92
C HIS A 79 -68.43 -8.19 -24.12
N LEU A 80 -67.92 -7.36 -25.04
CA LEU A 80 -68.66 -6.94 -26.24
C LEU A 80 -69.07 -8.13 -27.12
N ALA A 81 -68.19 -9.11 -27.33
CA ALA A 81 -68.51 -10.33 -28.06
C ALA A 81 -69.58 -11.16 -27.34
N GLY A 82 -69.52 -11.26 -26.00
CA GLY A 82 -70.50 -12.00 -25.19
C GLY A 82 -71.90 -11.39 -25.20
N VAL A 83 -72.03 -10.07 -25.34
CA VAL A 83 -73.32 -9.37 -25.45
C VAL A 83 -73.77 -9.13 -26.91
N GLY A 84 -73.05 -9.69 -27.90
CA GLY A 84 -73.37 -9.54 -29.32
C GLY A 84 -73.05 -8.16 -29.94
N ALA A 85 -72.41 -7.27 -29.17
CA ALA A 85 -72.01 -5.93 -29.61
C ALA A 85 -70.61 -5.88 -30.26
N GLY A 86 -69.97 -7.03 -30.48
CA GLY A 86 -68.63 -7.15 -31.07
C GLY A 86 -68.39 -8.50 -31.75
N THR A 87 -67.28 -8.62 -32.49
CA THR A 87 -66.91 -9.83 -33.22
C THR A 87 -65.96 -10.72 -32.41
N VAL A 88 -66.06 -12.04 -32.61
CA VAL A 88 -65.10 -13.02 -32.05
C VAL A 88 -63.67 -12.76 -32.55
N GLN A 89 -63.54 -12.30 -33.79
CA GLN A 89 -62.25 -11.93 -34.37
C GLN A 89 -61.55 -10.80 -33.59
N ASN A 90 -62.28 -9.79 -33.11
CA ASN A 90 -61.70 -8.71 -32.30
C ASN A 90 -61.21 -9.23 -30.95
N ALA A 91 -61.96 -10.14 -30.31
CA ALA A 91 -61.55 -10.79 -29.07
C ALA A 91 -60.29 -11.65 -29.25
N GLN A 92 -60.23 -12.43 -30.35
CA GLN A 92 -59.03 -13.20 -30.70
C GLN A 92 -57.81 -12.30 -30.98
N GLN A 93 -57.99 -11.20 -31.71
CA GLN A 93 -56.90 -10.24 -31.95
C GLN A 93 -56.41 -9.60 -30.65
N ALA A 94 -57.32 -9.23 -29.75
CA ALA A 94 -56.97 -8.72 -28.43
C ALA A 94 -56.21 -9.78 -27.60
N ARG A 95 -56.56 -11.07 -27.75
CA ARG A 95 -55.83 -12.16 -27.11
C ARG A 95 -54.39 -12.26 -27.61
N THR A 96 -54.18 -12.17 -28.92
CA THR A 96 -52.81 -12.15 -29.47
C THR A 96 -52.02 -10.92 -28.99
N ARG A 97 -52.67 -9.76 -28.81
CA ARG A 97 -52.01 -8.54 -28.29
C ARG A 97 -51.54 -8.70 -26.84
N ILE A 98 -52.34 -9.30 -25.96
CA ILE A 98 -51.87 -9.57 -24.57
C ILE A 98 -50.72 -10.58 -24.54
N ASP A 99 -50.74 -11.60 -25.40
CA ASP A 99 -49.66 -12.59 -25.46
C ASP A 99 -48.35 -11.91 -25.91
N GLN A 100 -48.43 -11.03 -26.92
CA GLN A 100 -47.30 -10.19 -27.36
C GLN A 100 -46.80 -9.24 -26.26
N ALA A 101 -47.70 -8.56 -25.55
CA ALA A 101 -47.34 -7.64 -24.47
C ALA A 101 -46.72 -8.38 -23.27
N SER A 102 -47.21 -9.60 -22.97
CA SER A 102 -46.67 -10.46 -21.93
C SER A 102 -45.25 -10.94 -22.27
N ALA A 103 -45.01 -11.30 -23.54
CA ALA A 103 -43.66 -11.64 -24.01
C ALA A 103 -42.71 -10.43 -23.88
N ARG A 104 -43.13 -9.23 -24.28
CA ARG A 104 -42.33 -7.99 -24.12
C ARG A 104 -42.01 -7.70 -22.66
N LEU A 105 -42.98 -7.87 -21.76
CA LEU A 105 -42.79 -7.72 -20.32
C LEU A 105 -41.75 -8.72 -19.79
N ALA A 106 -41.83 -9.98 -20.21
CA ALA A 106 -40.85 -11.00 -19.82
C ALA A 106 -39.43 -10.64 -20.29
N THR A 107 -39.29 -10.15 -21.53
CA THR A 107 -37.99 -9.69 -22.07
C THR A 107 -37.44 -8.50 -21.28
N ALA A 108 -38.27 -7.49 -20.99
CA ALA A 108 -37.85 -6.32 -20.22
C ALA A 108 -37.46 -6.68 -18.77
N THR A 109 -38.19 -7.62 -18.17
CA THR A 109 -37.88 -8.15 -16.82
C THR A 109 -36.53 -8.86 -16.81
N ALA A 110 -36.29 -9.72 -17.79
CA ALA A 110 -35.02 -10.44 -17.94
C ALA A 110 -33.85 -9.48 -18.20
N ALA A 111 -34.05 -8.45 -19.04
CA ALA A 111 -33.04 -7.43 -19.31
C ALA A 111 -32.66 -6.66 -18.02
N LEU A 112 -33.64 -6.18 -17.25
CA LEU A 112 -33.37 -5.51 -15.97
C LEU A 112 -32.62 -6.43 -14.99
N ALA A 113 -32.99 -7.71 -14.91
CA ALA A 113 -32.30 -8.66 -14.05
C ALA A 113 -30.84 -8.88 -14.48
N ALA A 114 -30.56 -8.93 -15.79
CA ALA A 114 -29.22 -9.02 -16.32
C ALA A 114 -28.38 -7.77 -15.98
N GLU A 115 -28.93 -6.57 -16.18
CA GLU A 115 -28.23 -5.32 -15.85
C GLU A 115 -27.95 -5.16 -14.35
N ARG A 116 -28.82 -5.70 -13.49
CA ARG A 116 -28.57 -5.76 -12.04
C ARG A 116 -27.43 -6.72 -11.70
N LYS A 117 -27.37 -7.90 -12.33
CA LYS A 117 -26.26 -8.85 -12.14
C LYS A 117 -24.93 -8.30 -12.65
N GLN A 118 -24.95 -7.49 -13.70
CA GLN A 118 -23.75 -6.84 -14.23
C GLN A 118 -23.06 -5.95 -13.19
N VAL A 119 -23.79 -5.41 -12.20
CA VAL A 119 -23.21 -4.63 -11.09
C VAL A 119 -22.21 -5.46 -10.29
N GLU A 120 -22.51 -6.74 -10.01
CA GLU A 120 -21.61 -7.63 -9.27
C GLU A 120 -20.29 -7.83 -10.03
N ILE A 121 -20.38 -8.04 -11.35
CA ILE A 121 -19.22 -8.19 -12.24
C ILE A 121 -18.37 -6.92 -12.25
N LEU A 122 -19.00 -5.76 -12.42
CA LEU A 122 -18.30 -4.47 -12.43
C LEU A 122 -17.71 -4.12 -11.05
N THR A 123 -18.37 -4.51 -9.97
CA THR A 123 -17.85 -4.36 -8.60
C THR A 123 -16.59 -5.20 -8.42
N ALA A 124 -16.61 -6.47 -8.85
CA ALA A 124 -15.44 -7.33 -8.81
C ALA A 124 -14.29 -6.78 -9.67
N GLN A 125 -14.57 -6.19 -10.84
CA GLN A 125 -13.55 -5.53 -11.66
C GLN A 125 -12.95 -4.29 -10.96
N ARG A 126 -13.78 -3.49 -10.27
CA ARG A 126 -13.31 -2.37 -9.44
C ARG A 126 -12.41 -2.87 -8.31
N ASP A 127 -12.81 -3.93 -7.61
CA ASP A 127 -12.03 -4.52 -6.51
C ASP A 127 -10.70 -5.09 -7.02
N ALA A 128 -10.69 -5.73 -8.17
CA ALA A 128 -9.46 -6.21 -8.81
C ALA A 128 -8.52 -5.05 -9.16
N ALA A 129 -9.05 -3.94 -9.71
CA ALA A 129 -8.26 -2.74 -9.99
C ALA A 129 -7.73 -2.08 -8.70
N GLU A 130 -8.51 -2.09 -7.61
CA GLU A 130 -8.06 -1.61 -6.31
C GLU A 130 -6.93 -2.48 -5.74
N GLY A 131 -7.02 -3.79 -5.87
CA GLY A 131 -5.94 -4.72 -5.55
C GLY A 131 -4.69 -4.45 -6.39
N GLY A 132 -4.86 -4.17 -7.69
CA GLY A 132 -3.77 -3.76 -8.58
C GLY A 132 -3.07 -2.48 -8.11
N LEU A 133 -3.82 -1.47 -7.68
CA LEU A 133 -3.27 -0.24 -7.11
C LEU A 133 -2.50 -0.50 -5.81
N LYS A 134 -3.05 -1.30 -4.88
CA LYS A 134 -2.37 -1.68 -3.64
C LYS A 134 -1.04 -2.40 -3.92
N ARG A 135 -1.02 -3.28 -4.91
CA ARG A 135 0.22 -3.97 -5.34
C ARG A 135 1.25 -2.98 -5.89
N ALA A 136 0.84 -2.05 -6.76
CA ALA A 136 1.74 -1.04 -7.31
C ALA A 136 2.27 -0.10 -6.20
N GLN A 137 1.44 0.29 -5.25
CA GLN A 137 1.85 1.09 -4.09
C GLN A 137 2.89 0.37 -3.22
N ALA A 138 2.70 -0.92 -2.96
CA ALA A 138 3.67 -1.73 -2.23
C ALA A 138 5.01 -1.84 -2.98
N ALA A 139 4.98 -1.95 -4.31
CA ALA A 139 6.20 -1.95 -5.13
C ALA A 139 6.93 -0.60 -5.06
N LEU A 140 6.20 0.52 -5.10
CA LEU A 140 6.78 1.85 -4.91
C LEU A 140 7.39 2.02 -3.51
N GLU A 141 6.72 1.52 -2.48
CA GLU A 141 7.22 1.56 -1.10
C GLU A 141 8.53 0.77 -0.97
N MET A 142 8.57 -0.44 -1.54
CA MET A 142 9.79 -1.27 -1.59
C MET A 142 10.93 -0.54 -2.32
N ALA A 143 10.69 0.00 -3.52
CA ALA A 143 11.70 0.75 -4.27
C ALA A 143 12.16 2.01 -3.52
N SER A 144 11.27 2.65 -2.77
CA SER A 144 11.60 3.81 -1.93
C SER A 144 12.49 3.41 -0.75
N TYR A 145 12.26 2.24 -0.13
CA TYR A 145 13.14 1.71 0.91
C TYR A 145 14.53 1.39 0.38
N GLU A 146 14.62 0.72 -0.76
CA GLU A 146 15.91 0.43 -1.41
C GLU A 146 16.67 1.72 -1.73
N LEU A 147 16.00 2.74 -2.27
CA LEU A 147 16.58 4.06 -2.48
C LEU A 147 17.04 4.70 -1.16
N SER A 148 16.27 4.55 -0.06
CA SER A 148 16.65 5.08 1.24
C SER A 148 17.94 4.45 1.79
N TYR A 149 18.20 3.17 1.49
CA TYR A 149 19.40 2.46 1.93
C TYR A 149 20.69 2.94 1.27
N THR A 150 20.59 3.71 0.18
CA THR A 150 21.76 4.39 -0.41
C THR A 150 22.33 5.46 0.50
N ARG A 151 21.53 5.98 1.44
CA ARG A 151 21.90 7.04 2.37
C ARG A 151 22.27 6.42 3.71
N ILE A 152 23.57 6.32 3.97
CA ILE A 152 24.09 5.79 5.24
C ILE A 152 24.16 6.93 6.24
N VAL A 153 23.37 6.87 7.31
CA VAL A 153 23.30 7.89 8.36
C VAL A 153 23.90 7.38 9.67
N ALA A 154 24.33 8.29 10.54
CA ALA A 154 24.80 7.92 11.87
C ALA A 154 23.63 7.44 12.75
N PRO A 155 23.70 6.26 13.38
CA PRO A 155 22.62 5.78 14.24
C PRO A 155 22.58 6.50 15.60
N VAL A 156 23.72 7.04 16.05
CA VAL A 156 23.90 7.71 17.33
C VAL A 156 24.83 8.92 17.19
N ASP A 157 24.79 9.82 18.16
CA ASP A 157 25.81 10.85 18.32
C ASP A 157 27.16 10.20 18.66
N GLY A 158 28.23 10.68 18.06
CA GLY A 158 29.55 10.12 18.30
C GLY A 158 30.65 10.75 17.47
N MET A 159 31.79 10.06 17.41
CA MET A 159 32.91 10.44 16.56
C MET A 159 33.14 9.35 15.51
N VAL A 160 33.47 9.77 14.29
CA VAL A 160 33.90 8.87 13.22
C VAL A 160 35.25 8.27 13.61
N GLY A 161 35.29 6.98 13.92
CA GLY A 161 36.53 6.30 14.31
C GLY A 161 37.40 5.96 13.09
N GLU A 162 36.95 4.99 12.31
CA GLU A 162 37.69 4.48 11.15
C GLU A 162 36.80 4.41 9.91
N ARG A 163 37.29 4.96 8.80
CA ARG A 163 36.66 4.84 7.48
C ARG A 163 37.27 3.68 6.70
N ALA A 164 36.46 2.64 6.49
CA ALA A 164 36.89 1.42 5.80
C ALA A 164 36.80 1.51 4.27
N VAL A 165 36.07 2.51 3.72
CA VAL A 165 35.78 2.61 2.29
C VAL A 165 36.13 4.00 1.73
N ARG A 166 36.73 4.03 0.54
CA ARG A 166 37.05 5.27 -0.20
C ARG A 166 35.98 5.60 -1.24
N VAL A 167 35.89 6.87 -1.61
CA VAL A 167 34.99 7.31 -2.70
C VAL A 167 35.34 6.56 -3.99
N GLY A 168 34.33 6.02 -4.67
CA GLY A 168 34.49 5.22 -5.89
C GLY A 168 34.70 3.72 -5.67
N ALA A 169 34.83 3.26 -4.42
CA ALA A 169 34.87 1.83 -4.13
C ALA A 169 33.46 1.19 -4.23
N TYR A 170 33.40 0.00 -4.81
CA TYR A 170 32.18 -0.80 -4.87
C TYR A 170 31.97 -1.52 -3.52
N VAL A 171 30.74 -1.45 -2.99
CA VAL A 171 30.37 -2.04 -1.70
C VAL A 171 29.19 -2.99 -1.87
N THR A 172 29.22 -4.10 -1.14
CA THR A 172 28.11 -5.06 -1.08
C THR A 172 27.36 -4.96 0.26
N PRO A 173 26.09 -5.40 0.34
CA PRO A 173 25.38 -5.46 1.61
C PRO A 173 26.19 -6.20 2.68
N GLY A 174 26.30 -5.60 3.88
CA GLY A 174 27.11 -6.11 4.99
C GLY A 174 28.57 -5.65 5.01
N SER A 175 29.03 -4.91 3.99
CA SER A 175 30.37 -4.31 4.00
C SER A 175 30.48 -3.25 5.11
N LYS A 176 31.57 -3.29 5.90
CA LYS A 176 31.89 -2.22 6.86
C LYS A 176 32.23 -0.95 6.07
N ILE A 177 31.46 0.12 6.26
CA ILE A 177 31.69 1.42 5.60
C ILE A 177 32.43 2.37 6.54
N LEU A 178 31.89 2.54 7.75
CA LEU A 178 32.37 3.47 8.77
C LEU A 178 32.06 2.92 10.17
N ALA A 179 32.88 3.27 11.17
CA ALA A 179 32.55 3.08 12.58
C ALA A 179 32.24 4.43 13.25
N VAL A 180 31.11 4.52 13.97
CA VAL A 180 30.78 5.65 14.84
C VAL A 180 30.95 5.20 16.29
N VAL A 181 31.79 5.90 17.04
CA VAL A 181 32.07 5.62 18.45
C VAL A 181 31.29 6.60 19.33
N PRO A 182 30.38 6.13 20.20
CA PRO A 182 29.69 7.00 21.15
C PRO A 182 30.69 7.62 22.13
N LEU A 183 30.71 8.95 22.23
CA LEU A 183 31.63 9.64 23.13
C LEU A 183 31.12 9.67 24.58
N GLN A 184 29.81 9.45 24.79
CA GLN A 184 29.16 9.51 26.09
C GLN A 184 29.33 8.23 26.93
N GLN A 185 29.91 7.17 26.36
CA GLN A 185 30.11 5.86 27.01
C GLN A 185 31.56 5.36 26.88
N ALA A 186 32.53 6.28 26.74
CA ALA A 186 33.93 5.90 26.69
C ALA A 186 34.38 5.31 28.05
N TYR A 187 34.85 4.06 28.04
CA TYR A 187 35.47 3.39 29.18
C TYR A 187 36.95 3.14 28.93
N VAL A 188 37.75 3.14 29.99
CA VAL A 188 39.18 2.81 29.92
C VAL A 188 39.34 1.34 30.32
N LEU A 189 39.83 0.51 29.41
CA LEU A 189 40.19 -0.86 29.73
C LEU A 189 41.61 -0.89 30.31
N ALA A 190 41.74 -1.28 31.58
CA ALA A 190 43.03 -1.40 32.24
C ALA A 190 43.34 -2.89 32.48
N ASN A 191 44.39 -3.38 31.82
CA ASN A 191 44.84 -4.76 31.98
C ASN A 191 45.80 -4.83 33.17
N PHE A 192 45.39 -5.51 34.24
CA PHE A 192 46.21 -5.75 35.43
C PHE A 192 46.59 -7.23 35.54
N GLN A 193 47.70 -7.52 36.22
CA GLN A 193 48.07 -8.90 36.54
C GLN A 193 47.08 -9.46 37.57
N GLU A 194 46.80 -10.77 37.53
CA GLU A 194 45.85 -11.41 38.45
C GLU A 194 46.23 -11.20 39.94
N THR A 195 47.54 -11.17 40.22
CA THR A 195 48.10 -10.85 41.54
C THR A 195 47.82 -9.42 42.01
N GLN A 196 47.49 -8.52 41.08
CA GLN A 196 47.17 -7.11 41.35
C GLN A 196 45.65 -6.88 41.43
N LEU A 197 44.83 -7.81 40.93
CA LEU A 197 43.36 -7.74 40.97
C LEU A 197 42.79 -8.04 42.37
N THR A 198 43.55 -8.68 43.26
CA THR A 198 43.06 -9.20 44.55
C THR A 198 42.49 -8.11 45.47
N ALA A 199 42.96 -6.87 45.34
CA ALA A 199 42.52 -5.73 46.14
C ALA A 199 41.58 -4.76 45.37
N MET A 200 41.14 -5.13 44.17
CA MET A 200 40.29 -4.28 43.33
C MET A 200 38.83 -4.70 43.41
N HIS A 201 37.93 -3.72 43.48
CA HIS A 201 36.47 -3.94 43.55
C HIS A 201 35.70 -2.89 42.74
N ALA A 202 34.53 -3.30 42.24
CA ALA A 202 33.63 -2.41 41.51
C ALA A 202 33.19 -1.22 42.39
N GLY A 203 33.10 -0.04 41.78
CA GLY A 203 32.79 1.23 42.44
C GLY A 203 34.00 1.98 43.01
N GLN A 204 35.19 1.37 43.03
CA GLN A 204 36.41 2.03 43.53
C GLN A 204 36.78 3.23 42.67
N VAL A 205 37.12 4.34 43.31
CA VAL A 205 37.58 5.57 42.63
C VAL A 205 38.99 5.34 42.11
N VAL A 206 39.22 5.73 40.86
CA VAL A 206 40.51 5.61 40.18
C VAL A 206 40.89 6.94 39.55
N GLU A 207 42.18 7.20 39.53
CA GLU A 207 42.78 8.32 38.81
C GLU A 207 43.46 7.78 37.55
N VAL A 208 43.09 8.34 36.40
CA VAL A 208 43.67 7.99 35.10
C VAL A 208 44.40 9.22 34.59
N ARG A 209 45.72 9.15 34.52
CA ARG A 209 46.54 10.20 33.91
C ARG A 209 46.69 9.90 32.42
N VAL A 210 46.30 10.86 31.58
CA VAL A 210 46.35 10.70 30.12
C VAL A 210 47.41 11.63 29.55
N ASP A 211 48.52 11.06 29.09
CA ASP A 211 49.65 11.83 28.56
C ASP A 211 49.27 12.62 27.30
N SER A 212 48.34 12.10 26.48
CA SER A 212 47.84 12.76 25.28
C SER A 212 46.94 13.98 25.55
N LEU A 213 46.49 14.17 26.80
CA LEU A 213 45.75 15.36 27.26
C LEU A 213 46.67 16.30 28.08
N GLY A 214 47.97 16.33 27.79
CA GLY A 214 48.92 17.19 28.50
C GLY A 214 49.20 16.76 29.95
N GLY A 215 48.91 15.50 30.28
CA GLY A 215 49.10 14.95 31.62
C GLY A 215 47.98 15.29 32.61
N GLU A 216 46.80 15.67 32.12
CA GLU A 216 45.60 15.84 32.95
C GLU A 216 45.22 14.53 33.66
N THR A 217 44.78 14.67 34.92
CA THR A 217 44.29 13.56 35.75
C THR A 217 42.77 13.51 35.67
N LEU A 218 42.25 12.47 35.03
CA LEU A 218 40.83 12.17 34.97
C LEU A 218 40.44 11.31 36.17
N HIS A 219 39.28 11.58 36.75
CA HIS A 219 38.74 10.80 37.86
C HIS A 219 37.62 9.90 37.34
N GLY A 220 37.69 8.61 37.69
CA GLY A 220 36.73 7.60 37.25
C GLY A 220 36.35 6.65 38.38
N ARG A 221 35.49 5.68 38.05
CA ARG A 221 35.14 4.57 38.94
C ARG A 221 35.28 3.25 38.19
N VAL A 222 35.72 2.21 38.89
CA VAL A 222 35.74 0.85 38.34
C VAL A 222 34.30 0.38 38.11
N GLU A 223 33.89 0.19 36.86
CA GLU A 223 32.55 -0.29 36.53
C GLU A 223 32.38 -1.78 36.79
N SER A 224 33.31 -2.60 36.27
CA SER A 224 33.28 -4.06 36.44
C SER A 224 34.68 -4.67 36.34
N LEU A 225 34.85 -5.87 36.91
CA LEU A 225 36.05 -6.69 36.79
C LEU A 225 35.67 -8.00 36.08
N ALA A 226 36.33 -8.31 34.96
CA ALA A 226 36.13 -9.58 34.26
C ALA A 226 36.81 -10.71 35.05
N ARG A 227 36.03 -11.67 35.55
CA ARG A 227 36.56 -12.95 36.06
C ARG A 227 36.63 -13.95 34.91
N PRO A 228 37.77 -14.61 34.64
CA PRO A 228 37.81 -15.71 33.69
C PRO A 228 36.91 -16.87 34.20
N PRO A 229 36.22 -17.61 33.30
CA PRO A 229 35.47 -18.80 33.70
C PRO A 229 36.44 -19.87 34.23
N VAL A 230 36.03 -20.52 35.32
CA VAL A 230 36.77 -21.60 36.00
C VAL A 230 36.63 -22.91 35.23
#